data_AF-A0A8T9C636-F1
#
_entry.id   AF-A0A8T9C636-F1
#
_cell.length_a   1.000
_cell.length_b   1.000
_cell.length_c   1.000
_cell.angle_alpha   90.00
_cell.angle_beta   90.00
_cell.angle_gamma   90.00
#
_symmetry.space_group_name_H-M   'P 1'
#
loop_
_entity.id
_entity.type
_entity.pdbx_description
1 polymer ?
#
loop_
_entity_poly.entity_id
_entity_poly.type
_entity_poly.pdbx_seq_one_letter_code
_entity_poly.pdbx_strand_id
1 'polypeptide(L)'
;ADKLRAQQQLEQLQARYVGTGHADTTKFEWSSNIQRDSCASYVGHPPLLSYMAIGMGECREKVRAGIIEVSFENGSGAWEGRGEERREFGDEG
;
A
#
# COMPACT_ATOMS: atom_id res chain seq x y z
N ALA A 1 -36.15 -2.30 5.54
CA ALA A 1 -35.56 -2.73 6.82
C ALA A 1 -34.30 -3.58 6.60
N ASP A 2 -34.37 -4.66 5.81
CA ASP A 2 -33.21 -5.54 5.53
C ASP A 2 -31.99 -4.87 4.91
N LYS A 3 -32.19 -3.99 3.92
CA LYS A 3 -31.07 -3.27 3.29
C LYS A 3 -30.26 -2.42 4.27
N LEU A 4 -30.92 -1.84 5.29
CA LEU A 4 -30.26 -1.02 6.30
C LEU A 4 -29.43 -1.87 7.28
N ARG A 5 -29.91 -3.08 7.61
CA ARG A 5 -29.16 -4.04 8.42
C ARG A 5 -27.93 -4.58 7.68
N ALA A 6 -28.06 -4.86 6.39
CA ALA A 6 -26.94 -5.31 5.57
C ALA A 6 -25.84 -4.25 5.45
N GLN A 7 -26.22 -2.97 5.31
CA GLN A 7 -25.28 -1.85 5.28
C GLN A 7 -24.54 -1.69 6.61
N GLN A 8 -25.25 -1.73 7.75
CA GLN A 8 -24.61 -1.69 9.07
C GLN A 8 -23.65 -2.87 9.32
N GLN A 9 -24.00 -4.07 8.85
CA GLN A 9 -23.11 -5.23 8.95
C GLN A 9 -21.84 -5.05 8.10
N LEU A 10 -21.96 -4.47 6.91
CA LEU A 10 -20.81 -4.13 6.06
C LEU A 10 -19.92 -3.08 6.72
N GLU A 11 -20.48 -1.98 7.25
CA GLU A 11 -19.71 -0.95 7.95
C GLU A 11 -19.00 -1.51 9.19
N GLN A 12 -19.65 -2.40 9.94
CA GLN A 12 -19.03 -3.09 11.07
C GLN A 12 -17.86 -3.98 10.66
N LEU A 13 -17.94 -4.65 9.51
CA LEU A 13 -16.85 -5.46 8.97
C LEU A 13 -15.72 -4.57 8.46
N GLN A 14 -16.05 -3.46 7.79
CA GLN A 14 -15.08 -2.48 7.28
C GLN A 14 -14.30 -1.79 8.41
N ALA A 15 -14.95 -1.55 9.55
CA ALA A 15 -14.29 -1.03 10.74
C ALA A 15 -13.29 -2.03 11.37
N ARG A 16 -13.48 -3.33 11.16
CA ARG A 16 -12.62 -4.39 11.72
C ARG A 16 -11.46 -4.76 10.79
N TYR A 17 -11.70 -4.76 9.49
CA TYR A 17 -10.75 -5.22 8.49
C TYR A 17 -10.30 -4.04 7.63
N VAL A 18 -9.16 -3.46 7.99
CA VAL A 18 -8.55 -2.38 7.20
C VAL A 18 -8.25 -2.91 5.79
N GLY A 19 -8.63 -2.13 4.76
CA GLY A 19 -8.41 -2.48 3.35
C GLY A 19 -9.64 -3.03 2.62
N THR A 20 -10.76 -3.27 3.31
CA THR A 20 -12.03 -3.62 2.65
C THR A 20 -12.59 -2.40 1.90
N GLY A 21 -12.61 -2.48 0.57
CA GLY A 21 -13.15 -1.41 -0.28
C GLY A 21 -14.68 -1.32 -0.25
N HIS A 22 -15.19 -0.19 -0.76
CA HIS A 22 -16.57 0.07 -1.11
C HIS A 22 -16.65 0.55 -2.57
N ALA A 23 -17.86 0.68 -3.12
CA ALA A 23 -18.07 1.08 -4.51
C ALA A 23 -17.43 2.45 -4.86
N ASP A 24 -17.22 3.31 -3.87
CA ASP A 24 -16.62 4.64 -4.03
C ASP A 24 -15.17 4.70 -3.54
N THR A 25 -14.50 3.55 -3.34
CA THR A 25 -13.07 3.53 -3.00
C THR A 25 -12.27 4.18 -4.12
N THR A 26 -11.53 5.22 -3.75
CA THR A 26 -10.73 5.98 -4.72
C THR A 26 -9.53 5.17 -5.19
N LYS A 27 -9.01 5.48 -6.38
CA LYS A 27 -7.78 4.86 -6.89
C LYS A 27 -6.62 5.01 -5.92
N PHE A 28 -6.56 6.13 -5.18
CA PHE A 28 -5.54 6.40 -4.17
C PHE A 28 -5.66 5.44 -2.98
N GLU A 29 -6.86 5.33 -2.39
CA GLU A 29 -7.09 4.44 -1.25
C GLU A 29 -6.80 2.98 -1.60
N TRP A 30 -7.22 2.54 -2.78
CA TRP A 30 -6.89 1.20 -3.28
C TRP A 30 -5.39 1.00 -3.43
N SER A 31 -4.69 1.91 -4.13
CA SER A 31 -3.25 1.80 -4.37
C SER A 31 -2.45 1.84 -3.06
N SER A 32 -2.86 2.70 -2.12
CA SER A 32 -2.25 2.83 -0.81
C SER A 32 -2.42 1.56 0.03
N ASN A 33 -3.60 0.91 -0.04
CA ASN A 33 -3.84 -0.38 0.62
C ASN A 33 -2.92 -1.47 0.06
N ILE A 34 -2.84 -1.60 -1.27
CA ILE A 34 -1.96 -2.58 -1.93
C ILE A 34 -0.49 -2.39 -1.56
N GLN A 35 -0.02 -1.13 -1.52
CA GLN A 35 1.35 -0.83 -1.13
C GLN A 35 1.61 -1.17 0.34
N ARG A 36 0.70 -0.80 1.25
CA ARG A 36 0.81 -1.15 2.68
C ARG A 36 0.87 -2.66 2.89
N ASP A 37 0.03 -3.42 2.21
CA ASP A 37 0.01 -4.88 2.29
C ASP A 37 1.31 -5.50 1.74
N SER A 38 1.87 -4.91 0.69
CA SER A 38 3.16 -5.32 0.13
C SER A 38 4.31 -5.06 1.11
N CYS A 39 4.38 -3.85 1.68
CA CYS A 39 5.38 -3.50 2.69
C CYS A 39 5.27 -4.38 3.94
N ALA A 40 4.06 -4.65 4.42
CA ALA A 40 3.80 -5.55 5.54
C ALA A 40 4.29 -6.97 5.25
N SER A 41 4.09 -7.46 4.02
CA SER A 41 4.57 -8.77 3.59
C SER A 41 6.10 -8.84 3.56
N TYR A 42 6.78 -7.79 3.08
CA TYR A 42 8.24 -7.73 3.05
C TYR A 42 8.87 -7.75 4.44
N VAL A 43 8.27 -7.07 5.41
CA VAL A 43 8.74 -7.06 6.80
C VAL A 43 8.36 -8.33 7.56
N GLY A 44 7.18 -8.89 7.29
CA GLY A 44 6.64 -10.06 7.99
C GLY A 44 7.27 -11.40 7.58
N HIS A 45 7.94 -11.47 6.42
CA HIS A 45 8.55 -12.69 5.91
C HIS A 45 10.09 -12.60 5.97
N PRO A 46 10.75 -13.27 6.95
CA PRO A 46 12.20 -13.27 7.09
C PRO A 46 13.02 -13.63 5.83
N PRO A 47 12.61 -14.60 4.98
CA PRO A 47 13.38 -14.90 3.76
C PRO A 47 13.32 -13.76 2.74
N LEU A 48 12.19 -13.07 2.65
CA LEU A 48 11.98 -11.99 1.70
C LEU A 48 12.75 -10.72 2.14
N LEU A 49 12.73 -10.42 3.43
CA LEU A 49 13.55 -9.36 4.01
C LEU A 49 15.05 -9.63 3.78
N SER A 50 15.49 -10.88 3.94
CA SER A 50 16.88 -11.26 3.72
C SER A 50 17.28 -11.14 2.25
N TYR A 51 16.40 -11.52 1.33
CA TYR A 51 16.60 -11.34 -0.11
C TYR A 51 16.78 -9.85 -0.47
N MET A 52 15.93 -8.98 0.07
CA MET A 52 16.04 -7.53 -0.15
C MET A 52 17.32 -6.95 0.48
N ALA A 53 17.69 -7.40 1.68
CA ALA A 53 18.93 -6.97 2.34
C ALA A 53 20.18 -7.34 1.53
N ILE A 54 20.21 -8.54 0.94
CA ILE A 54 21.30 -8.96 0.05
C ILE A 54 21.33 -8.09 -1.21
N GLY A 55 20.18 -7.83 -1.83
CA GLY A 55 20.09 -7.00 -3.04
C GLY A 55 20.49 -5.53 -2.81
N MET A 56 20.19 -4.99 -1.63
CA MET A 56 20.53 -3.61 -1.25
C MET A 56 21.93 -3.47 -0.64
N GLY A 57 22.56 -4.57 -0.24
CA GLY A 57 23.86 -4.57 0.45
C GLY A 57 23.82 -3.95 1.85
N GLU A 58 22.64 -3.87 2.47
CA GLU A 58 22.44 -3.24 3.79
C GLU A 58 22.06 -4.25 4.88
N CYS A 59 22.20 -3.85 6.14
CA CYS A 59 21.71 -4.64 7.28
C CYS A 59 20.19 -4.83 7.21
N ARG A 60 19.70 -6.01 7.59
CA ARG A 60 18.26 -6.35 7.59
C ARG A 60 17.42 -5.34 8.37
N GLU A 61 17.96 -4.80 9.46
CA GLU A 61 17.31 -3.81 10.31
C GLU A 61 17.15 -2.45 9.60
N LYS A 62 18.14 -2.04 8.79
CA LYS A 62 18.06 -0.81 8.00
C LYS A 62 17.01 -0.93 6.90
N VAL A 63 17.03 -2.04 6.16
CA VAL A 63 16.04 -2.32 5.12
C VAL A 63 14.63 -2.39 5.70
N ARG A 64 14.47 -3.02 6.87
CA ARG A 64 13.19 -3.05 7.59
C ARG A 64 12.72 -1.65 7.98
N ALA A 65 13.60 -0.82 8.53
CA ALA A 65 13.27 0.56 8.89
C ALA A 65 12.85 1.38 7.66
N GLY A 66 13.59 1.27 6.55
CA GLY A 66 13.26 1.95 5.30
C GLY A 66 11.93 1.50 4.70
N ILE A 67 11.60 0.21 4.74
CA ILE A 67 10.30 -0.29 4.26
C ILE A 67 9.14 0.27 5.13
N ILE A 68 9.34 0.38 6.45
CA ILE A 68 8.35 0.95 7.35
C ILE A 68 8.17 2.46 7.10
N GLU A 69 9.26 3.19 6.87
CA GLU A 69 9.23 4.62 6.54
C GLU A 69 8.48 4.89 5.24
N VAL A 70 8.76 4.10 4.19
CA VAL A 70 8.01 4.16 2.92
C VAL A 70 6.52 3.89 3.16
N SER A 71 6.18 2.90 3.98
CA SER A 71 4.77 2.63 4.30
C SER A 71 4.08 3.79 5.02
N PHE A 72 4.81 4.59 5.79
CA PHE A 72 4.29 5.76 6.49
C PHE A 72 4.10 6.95 5.53
N GLU A 73 5.09 7.23 4.69
CA GLU A 73 5.03 8.31 3.69
C GLU A 73 3.98 8.05 2.60
N ASN A 74 3.72 6.80 2.24
CA ASN A 74 2.64 6.46 1.30
C ASN A 74 1.25 6.73 1.88
N GLY A 75 1.12 6.79 3.21
CA GLY A 75 -0.11 7.19 3.89
C GLY A 75 -0.33 8.71 3.90
N SER A 76 0.71 9.52 3.71
CA SER A 76 0.64 10.99 3.80
C SER A 76 0.29 11.70 2.49
N GLY A 77 0.06 10.96 1.39
CA GLY A 77 -0.35 11.54 0.11
C GLY A 77 0.78 12.20 -0.71
N ALA A 78 2.04 11.99 -0.33
CA ALA A 78 3.21 12.63 -0.97
C ALA A 78 3.48 12.21 -2.44
N TRP A 79 2.74 11.24 -2.97
CA TRP A 79 2.92 10.70 -4.34
C TRP A 79 2.28 11.54 -5.44
N GLU A 80 1.35 12.43 -5.11
CA GLU A 80 0.65 13.28 -6.08
C GLU A 80 1.62 14.19 -6.87
N GLY A 81 2.77 14.53 -6.28
CA GLY A 81 3.77 15.40 -6.92
C GLY A 81 4.81 14.72 -7.80
N ARG A 82 4.87 13.37 -7.87
CA ARG A 82 5.97 12.65 -8.56
C ARG A 82 5.55 11.98 -9.88
N GLY A 83 4.26 12.03 -10.23
CA GLY A 83 3.68 11.31 -11.35
C GLY A 83 3.55 12.09 -12.67
N GLU A 84 3.83 13.39 -12.68
CA GLU A 84 3.59 14.25 -13.86
C GLU A 84 4.80 14.36 -14.81
N GLU A 85 5.99 13.87 -14.43
CA GLU A 85 7.21 13.99 -15.25
C GLU A 85 7.50 12.75 -16.15
N ARG A 86 6.70 11.69 -16.07
CA ARG A 86 6.96 10.42 -16.80
C ARG A 86 5.86 10.05 -17.80
N ARG A 87 5.37 11.03 -18.58
CA ARG A 87 4.53 10.79 -19.77
C ARG A 87 5.09 11.36 -21.08
N GLU A 88 6.40 11.64 -21.14
CA GLU A 88 7.09 11.98 -22.38
C GLU A 88 8.16 10.93 -22.72
N PHE A 89 7.74 9.68 -22.96
CA PHE A 89 8.59 8.74 -23.69
C PHE A 89 7.74 7.67 -24.38
N GLY A 90 7.60 7.82 -25.71
CA GLY A 90 7.26 6.70 -26.60
C GLY A 90 5.83 6.67 -27.12
N ASP A 91 5.45 7.68 -27.91
CA ASP A 91 4.39 7.55 -28.94
C ASP A 91 5.04 7.90 -30.30
N GLU A 92 5.92 7.03 -30.77
CA GLU A 92 6.34 6.96 -32.17
C GLU A 92 6.29 5.49 -32.60
N GLY A 93 5.26 5.14 -33.38
CA GLY A 93 5.02 3.82 -33.94
C GLY A 93 3.71 3.75 -34.70
#